data_AF-A0A0D9WTC3-F1
#
_entry.id   AF-A0A0D9WTC3-F1
#
_cell.length_a   1.000
_cell.length_b   1.000
_cell.length_c   1.000
_cell.angle_alpha   90.00
_cell.angle_beta   90.00
_cell.angle_gamma   90.00
#
_symmetry.space_group_name_H-M   'P 1'
#
loop_
_entity.id
_entity.type
_entity.pdbx_description
1 polymer ?
#
loop_
_entity_poly.entity_id
_entity_poly.type
_entity_poly.pdbx_seq_one_letter_code
_entity_poly.pdbx_strand_id
1 'polypeptide(L)'
;MAMRRWREDMMALSLRGCGFGDGDDDRPEKPRRYGVTEMRSPLYAFRPAHHALQEILDSLGPFVDGLKFTGGSHSLMGKELVREITDLAHKHDIYVSTGDWAEHLLRQGPSVFKQYVEECKALGFDTIELNAGSLKLPEEALLRLVRLIKTSGLQAKPLFSVKFDSSDIPPSGDRAFGAYIVPVKQNSERVEDVNLFVDHSDVMNLERLRGFNMRGRNNNSPLFGIGSPFFLM
;
A
#
# COMPACT_ATOMS: atom_id res chain seq x y z
N MET A 1 19.70 35.83 45.50
CA MET A 1 20.23 34.52 45.92
C MET A 1 19.04 33.58 45.99
N ALA A 2 19.13 32.43 45.28
CA ALA A 2 18.21 31.27 45.35
C ALA A 2 16.76 31.51 44.84
N MET A 3 16.06 30.57 44.19
CA MET A 3 16.35 29.23 43.69
C MET A 3 15.20 28.92 42.71
N ARG A 4 15.50 28.42 41.51
CA ARG A 4 14.46 27.85 40.63
C ARG A 4 13.95 26.57 41.27
N ARG A 5 12.69 26.57 41.68
CA ARG A 5 11.98 25.42 42.22
C ARG A 5 11.53 24.54 41.05
N TRP A 6 12.23 23.44 40.85
CA TRP A 6 11.77 22.32 40.02
C TRP A 6 10.54 21.73 40.69
N ARG A 7 9.44 21.60 39.95
CA ARG A 7 8.25 20.89 40.39
C ARG A 7 8.29 19.52 39.72
N GLU A 8 8.54 18.51 40.54
CA GLU A 8 8.37 17.10 40.20
C GLU A 8 6.88 16.86 40.02
N ASP A 9 6.43 16.61 38.79
CA ASP A 9 5.10 16.05 38.57
C ASP A 9 5.24 14.53 38.51
N MET A 10 4.77 13.90 39.59
CA MET A 10 4.56 12.46 39.67
C MET A 10 3.71 11.99 38.49
N MET A 11 4.25 11.05 37.71
CA MET A 11 3.47 10.24 36.78
C MET A 11 2.56 9.32 37.59
N ALA A 12 1.34 9.79 37.88
CA ALA A 12 0.26 8.93 38.33
C ALA A 12 -0.13 8.01 37.16
N LEU A 13 0.40 6.78 37.18
CA LEU A 13 -0.07 5.67 36.36
C LEU A 13 -1.54 5.38 36.72
N SER A 14 -2.45 6.07 36.04
CA SER A 14 -3.85 5.68 35.96
C SER A 14 -3.92 4.48 35.03
N LEU A 15 -3.97 3.28 35.63
CA LEU A 15 -4.47 2.08 34.96
C LEU A 15 -5.93 2.33 34.58
N ARG A 16 -6.16 2.88 33.38
CA ARG A 16 -7.48 3.03 32.79
C ARG A 16 -7.78 1.73 32.05
N GLY A 17 -8.78 1.01 32.53
CA GLY A 17 -9.17 -0.30 32.02
C GLY A 17 -9.66 -0.23 30.58
N CYS A 18 -9.45 -1.34 29.86
CA CYS A 18 -9.97 -1.58 28.52
C CYS A 18 -11.49 -1.35 28.49
N GLY A 19 -11.90 -0.22 27.91
CA GLY A 19 -13.28 0.12 27.55
C GLY A 19 -13.36 0.34 26.04
N PHE A 20 -14.48 -0.05 25.46
CA PHE A 20 -14.76 0.08 24.03
C PHE A 20 -14.77 1.55 23.57
N GLY A 21 -13.92 1.87 22.59
CA GLY A 21 -14.04 3.02 21.70
C GLY A 21 -13.77 4.39 22.32
N ASP A 22 -12.49 4.77 22.43
CA ASP A 22 -12.09 6.18 22.46
C ASP A 22 -11.81 6.62 21.01
N GLY A 23 -12.55 7.62 20.54
CA GLY A 23 -12.65 8.03 19.13
C GLY A 23 -11.45 8.81 18.58
N ASP A 24 -10.33 8.12 18.37
CA ASP A 24 -9.19 8.59 17.56
C ASP A 24 -8.58 7.48 16.66
N ASP A 25 -9.06 6.23 16.74
CA ASP A 25 -8.61 5.09 15.93
C ASP A 25 -9.37 4.99 14.59
N ASP A 26 -9.53 6.11 13.88
CA ASP A 26 -10.06 6.09 12.52
C ASP A 26 -8.91 6.26 11.52
N ARG A 27 -8.76 5.28 10.61
CA ARG A 27 -7.82 5.34 9.48
C ARG A 27 -7.91 6.70 8.77
N PRO A 28 -6.77 7.36 8.45
CA PRO A 28 -6.76 8.70 7.87
C PRO A 28 -7.53 8.76 6.55
N GLU A 29 -8.08 9.93 6.22
CA GLU A 29 -8.64 10.18 4.89
C GLU A 29 -7.53 10.27 3.82
N LYS A 30 -7.94 10.14 2.55
CA LYS A 30 -7.01 10.25 1.42
C LYS A 30 -6.53 11.71 1.23
N PRO A 31 -5.28 11.94 0.78
CA PRO A 31 -4.24 10.96 0.50
C PRO A 31 -3.54 10.44 1.77
N ARG A 32 -3.46 9.12 1.91
CA ARG A 32 -2.96 8.47 3.13
C ARG A 32 -1.44 8.38 3.16
N ARG A 33 -0.86 8.50 4.36
CA ARG A 33 0.58 8.30 4.60
C ARG A 33 0.92 6.96 5.24
N TYR A 34 -0.03 6.36 5.94
CA TYR A 34 0.04 5.08 6.62
C TYR A 34 -1.33 4.39 6.50
N GLY A 35 -1.38 3.08 6.78
CA GLY A 35 -2.59 2.30 6.53
C GLY A 35 -2.98 2.31 5.05
N VAL A 36 -2.01 2.40 4.14
CA VAL A 36 -2.22 2.43 2.70
C VAL A 36 -2.74 1.06 2.26
N THR A 37 -3.75 1.04 1.40
CA THR A 37 -4.23 -0.18 0.75
C THR A 37 -3.93 -0.09 -0.74
N GLU A 38 -2.98 -0.91 -1.19
CA GLU A 38 -2.77 -1.12 -2.61
C GLU A 38 -3.57 -2.33 -3.07
N MET A 39 -4.34 -2.16 -4.14
CA MET A 39 -5.10 -3.22 -4.75
C MET A 39 -4.41 -3.69 -6.02
N ARG A 40 -4.41 -5.00 -6.26
CA ARG A 40 -4.02 -5.56 -7.56
C ARG A 40 -4.95 -5.01 -8.65
N SER A 41 -4.36 -4.47 -9.72
CA SER A 41 -5.11 -4.17 -10.93
C SER A 41 -5.65 -5.47 -11.49
N PRO A 42 -6.97 -5.56 -11.74
CA PRO A 42 -7.51 -6.74 -12.40
C PRO A 42 -6.86 -6.92 -13.79
N LEU A 43 -6.65 -8.18 -14.19
CA LEU A 43 -6.02 -8.55 -15.46
C LEU A 43 -7.02 -8.43 -16.61
N TYR A 44 -7.48 -7.22 -16.89
CA TYR A 44 -8.47 -6.94 -17.94
C TYR A 44 -7.77 -6.63 -19.26
N ALA A 45 -7.73 -7.60 -20.17
CA ALA A 45 -7.17 -7.41 -21.51
C ALA A 45 -8.18 -6.85 -22.53
N PHE A 46 -9.43 -6.57 -22.13
CA PHE A 46 -10.52 -6.19 -23.03
C PHE A 46 -11.48 -5.16 -22.41
N ARG A 47 -11.97 -4.21 -23.24
CA ARG A 47 -12.80 -3.07 -22.80
C ARG A 47 -14.04 -3.40 -21.96
N PRO A 48 -14.82 -4.46 -22.22
CA PRO A 48 -15.96 -4.81 -21.37
C PRO A 48 -15.60 -4.99 -19.89
N ALA A 49 -14.39 -5.49 -19.60
CA ALA A 49 -13.94 -5.68 -18.23
C ALA A 49 -13.49 -4.39 -17.53
N HIS A 50 -13.25 -3.30 -18.27
CA HIS A 50 -13.05 -1.96 -17.69
C HIS A 50 -14.29 -1.49 -16.91
N HIS A 51 -15.50 -1.87 -17.34
CA HIS A 51 -16.72 -1.55 -16.59
C HIS A 51 -16.75 -2.24 -15.22
N ALA A 52 -16.21 -3.46 -15.11
CA ALA A 52 -16.08 -4.13 -13.82
C ALA A 52 -15.11 -3.36 -12.90
N LEU A 53 -14.01 -2.82 -13.43
CA LEU A 53 -13.12 -1.96 -12.64
C LEU A 53 -13.85 -0.70 -12.14
N GLN A 54 -14.64 -0.05 -13.01
CA GLN A 54 -15.44 1.11 -12.62
C GLN A 54 -16.36 0.78 -11.45
N GLU A 55 -17.12 -0.30 -11.51
CA GLU A 55 -18.02 -0.73 -10.44
C GLU A 55 -17.27 -1.04 -9.13
N ILE A 56 -16.11 -1.71 -9.24
CA ILE A 56 -15.25 -2.00 -8.09
C ILE A 56 -14.77 -0.69 -7.45
N LEU A 57 -14.28 0.27 -8.24
CA LEU A 57 -13.75 1.53 -7.72
C LEU A 57 -14.86 2.47 -7.21
N ASP A 58 -16.05 2.44 -7.80
CA ASP A 58 -17.20 3.20 -7.28
C ASP A 58 -17.62 2.71 -5.89
N SER A 59 -17.44 1.42 -5.60
CA SER A 59 -17.75 0.81 -4.30
C SER A 59 -16.60 0.89 -3.30
N LEU A 60 -15.39 0.52 -3.74
CA LEU A 60 -14.21 0.32 -2.89
C LEU A 60 -13.21 1.48 -2.93
N GLY A 61 -13.40 2.44 -3.83
CA GLY A 61 -12.51 3.59 -4.05
C GLY A 61 -12.12 4.33 -2.77
N PRO A 62 -13.03 4.58 -1.81
CA PRO A 62 -12.67 5.21 -0.54
C PRO A 62 -11.59 4.45 0.26
N PHE A 63 -11.49 3.13 0.09
CA PHE A 63 -10.61 2.26 0.88
C PHE A 63 -9.30 1.92 0.18
N VAL A 64 -9.25 2.03 -1.15
CA VAL A 64 -8.07 1.72 -1.97
C VAL A 64 -7.29 2.99 -2.24
N ASP A 65 -5.99 3.02 -1.95
CA ASP A 65 -5.11 4.17 -2.21
C ASP A 65 -4.30 4.03 -3.48
N GLY A 66 -3.91 2.79 -3.83
CA GLY A 66 -3.08 2.51 -4.98
C GLY A 66 -3.59 1.35 -5.83
N LEU A 67 -3.40 1.43 -7.13
CA LEU A 67 -3.69 0.39 -8.10
C LEU A 67 -2.38 -0.12 -8.72
N LYS A 68 -2.02 -1.39 -8.46
CA LYS A 68 -0.76 -1.99 -8.94
C LYS A 68 -0.98 -2.87 -10.16
N PHE A 69 -0.37 -2.52 -11.30
CA PHE A 69 -0.33 -3.38 -12.49
C PHE A 69 0.66 -4.55 -12.29
N THR A 70 0.19 -5.63 -11.66
CA THR A 70 1.06 -6.75 -11.30
C THR A 70 1.70 -7.44 -12.49
N GLY A 71 2.99 -7.80 -12.35
CA GLY A 71 3.72 -8.56 -13.36
C GLY A 71 3.92 -7.85 -14.69
N GLY A 72 3.74 -6.53 -14.75
CA GLY A 72 3.86 -5.79 -16.00
C GLY A 72 2.70 -6.03 -16.96
N SER A 73 1.51 -6.37 -16.47
CA SER A 73 0.33 -6.66 -17.29
C SER A 73 -0.01 -5.54 -18.29
N HIS A 74 0.31 -4.28 -17.97
CA HIS A 74 0.17 -3.13 -18.85
C HIS A 74 0.95 -3.27 -20.18
N SER A 75 2.04 -4.06 -20.20
CA SER A 75 2.83 -4.32 -21.42
C SER A 75 2.07 -5.16 -22.47
N LEU A 76 1.05 -5.91 -22.05
CA LEU A 76 0.20 -6.72 -22.91
C LEU A 76 -1.10 -6.01 -23.30
N MET A 77 -1.31 -4.79 -22.81
CA MET A 77 -2.51 -3.99 -23.06
C MET A 77 -2.24 -2.91 -24.11
N GLY A 78 -3.28 -2.50 -24.83
CA GLY A 78 -3.20 -1.34 -25.71
C GLY A 78 -3.03 -0.05 -24.89
N LYS A 79 -2.22 0.90 -25.39
CA LYS A 79 -1.93 2.18 -24.73
C LYS A 79 -3.18 2.97 -24.34
N GLU A 80 -4.22 2.92 -25.18
CA GLU A 80 -5.50 3.57 -24.90
C GLU A 80 -6.18 2.97 -23.67
N LEU A 81 -6.22 1.64 -23.57
CA LEU A 81 -6.85 0.96 -22.43
C LEU A 81 -6.09 1.24 -21.12
N VAL A 82 -4.75 1.27 -21.17
CA VAL A 82 -3.94 1.62 -20.00
C VAL A 82 -4.29 3.02 -19.53
N ARG A 83 -4.41 4.00 -20.45
CA ARG A 83 -4.79 5.37 -20.13
C ARG A 83 -6.22 5.46 -19.57
N GLU A 84 -7.17 4.74 -20.16
CA GLU A 84 -8.55 4.69 -19.64
C GLU A 84 -8.56 4.18 -18.18
N ILE A 85 -7.80 3.13 -17.87
CA ILE A 85 -7.68 2.58 -16.51
C ILE A 85 -7.01 3.56 -15.55
N THR A 86 -5.93 4.24 -15.96
CA THR A 86 -5.24 5.20 -15.10
C THR A 86 -6.10 6.43 -14.82
N ASP A 87 -6.77 6.96 -15.85
CA ASP A 87 -7.68 8.10 -15.73
C ASP A 87 -8.84 7.76 -14.78
N LEU A 88 -9.36 6.53 -14.87
CA LEU A 88 -10.37 6.02 -13.96
C LEU A 88 -9.86 5.92 -12.51
N ALA A 89 -8.65 5.39 -12.29
CA ALA A 89 -8.06 5.33 -10.96
C ALA A 89 -7.87 6.74 -10.36
N HIS A 90 -7.35 7.67 -11.15
CA HIS A 90 -7.15 9.07 -10.74
C HIS A 90 -8.45 9.79 -10.38
N LYS A 91 -9.56 9.47 -11.07
CA LYS A 91 -10.90 10.00 -10.73
C LYS A 91 -11.34 9.63 -9.30
N HIS A 92 -10.80 8.54 -8.74
CA HIS A 92 -11.09 8.05 -7.39
C HIS A 92 -10.00 8.40 -6.37
N ASP A 93 -9.08 9.31 -6.70
CA ASP A 93 -7.90 9.64 -5.90
C ASP A 93 -7.07 8.38 -5.57
N ILE A 94 -6.80 7.56 -6.58
CA ILE A 94 -6.01 6.32 -6.48
C ILE A 94 -4.77 6.49 -7.35
N TYR A 95 -3.58 6.37 -6.76
CA TYR A 95 -2.33 6.40 -7.53
C TYR A 95 -2.12 5.07 -8.26
N VAL A 96 -1.38 5.09 -9.36
CA VAL A 96 -1.14 3.90 -10.17
C VAL A 96 0.34 3.52 -10.16
N SER A 97 0.63 2.23 -9.91
CA SER A 97 1.99 1.69 -9.97
C SER A 97 2.18 0.68 -11.11
N THR A 98 3.37 0.69 -11.72
CA THR A 98 3.73 -0.17 -12.86
C THR A 98 3.90 -1.64 -12.53
N GLY A 99 4.04 -1.97 -11.23
CA GLY A 99 4.50 -3.27 -10.76
C GLY A 99 5.90 -3.65 -11.24
N ASP A 100 6.24 -4.94 -11.09
CA ASP A 100 7.58 -5.52 -11.24
C ASP A 100 7.96 -5.77 -12.73
N TRP A 101 7.92 -4.73 -13.58
CA TRP A 101 8.26 -4.85 -15.01
C TRP A 101 9.62 -4.22 -15.39
N ALA A 102 10.03 -3.18 -14.65
CA ALA A 102 11.23 -2.41 -14.93
C ALA A 102 12.51 -3.27 -15.08
N GLU A 103 12.61 -4.37 -14.33
CA GLU A 103 13.75 -5.28 -14.36
C GLU A 103 13.94 -6.00 -15.70
N HIS A 104 12.86 -6.26 -16.44
CA HIS A 104 12.93 -6.90 -17.75
C HIS A 104 13.53 -5.94 -18.79
N LEU A 105 13.22 -4.65 -18.66
CA LEU A 105 13.69 -3.60 -19.56
C LEU A 105 15.13 -3.20 -19.28
N LEU A 106 15.57 -3.24 -18.02
CA LEU A 106 16.95 -2.94 -17.65
C LEU A 106 17.97 -3.89 -18.30
N ARG A 107 17.57 -5.13 -18.62
CA ARG A 107 18.40 -6.07 -19.41
C ARG A 107 18.71 -5.58 -20.82
N GLN A 108 17.86 -4.72 -21.38
CA GLN A 108 18.02 -4.17 -22.74
C GLN A 108 18.87 -2.88 -22.74
N GLY A 109 19.20 -2.35 -21.56
CA GLY A 109 20.09 -1.21 -21.39
C GLY A 109 19.40 0.05 -20.83
N PRO A 110 20.20 1.04 -20.38
CA PRO A 110 19.71 2.21 -19.66
C PRO A 110 18.92 3.21 -20.54
N SER A 111 19.17 3.22 -21.85
CA SER A 111 18.42 4.07 -22.79
C SER A 111 16.96 3.65 -22.91
N VAL A 112 16.72 2.33 -23.00
CA VAL A 112 15.38 1.73 -23.04
C VAL A 112 14.62 2.01 -21.75
N PHE A 113 15.31 1.88 -20.61
CA PHE A 113 14.71 2.21 -19.32
C PHE A 113 14.27 3.69 -19.25
N LYS A 114 15.08 4.62 -19.75
CA LYS A 114 14.69 6.04 -19.81
C LYS A 114 13.44 6.24 -20.66
N GLN A 115 13.36 5.61 -21.83
CA GLN A 115 12.16 5.69 -22.69
C GLN A 115 10.93 5.14 -21.99
N TYR A 116 11.08 4.02 -21.27
CA TYR A 116 10.01 3.44 -20.47
C TYR A 116 9.50 4.38 -19.39
N VAL A 117 10.38 5.06 -18.64
CA VAL A 117 9.97 6.03 -17.62
C VAL A 117 9.14 7.17 -18.23
N GLU A 118 9.54 7.69 -19.39
CA GLU A 118 8.78 8.74 -20.09
C GLU A 118 7.44 8.22 -20.63
N GLU A 119 7.40 6.97 -21.11
CA GLU A 119 6.16 6.33 -21.55
C GLU A 119 5.18 6.10 -20.39
N CYS A 120 5.66 5.60 -19.24
CA CYS A 120 4.86 5.46 -18.03
C CYS A 120 4.26 6.80 -17.61
N LYS A 121 5.05 7.87 -17.63
CA LYS A 121 4.56 9.21 -17.33
C LYS A 121 3.46 9.65 -18.31
N ALA A 122 3.65 9.41 -19.60
CA ALA A 122 2.66 9.76 -20.64
C ALA A 122 1.38 8.91 -20.57
N LEU A 123 1.45 7.72 -19.97
CA LEU A 123 0.31 6.84 -19.72
C LEU A 123 -0.39 7.11 -18.40
N GLY A 124 0.08 8.05 -17.56
CA GLY A 124 -0.57 8.39 -16.30
C GLY A 124 -0.16 7.50 -15.12
N PHE A 125 0.96 6.79 -15.18
CA PHE A 125 1.51 6.14 -13.99
C PHE A 125 2.09 7.17 -13.03
N ASP A 126 1.93 6.93 -11.73
CA ASP A 126 2.48 7.79 -10.66
C ASP A 126 3.77 7.20 -10.08
N THR A 127 3.81 5.86 -9.97
CA THR A 127 4.87 5.14 -9.29
C THR A 127 5.48 4.06 -10.16
N ILE A 128 6.82 4.03 -10.24
CA ILE A 128 7.57 2.94 -10.87
C ILE A 128 8.14 2.05 -9.78
N GLU A 129 7.82 0.77 -9.84
CA GLU A 129 8.38 -0.24 -8.95
C GLU A 129 9.69 -0.81 -9.50
N LEU A 130 10.67 -0.99 -8.61
CA LEU A 130 12.00 -1.53 -8.94
C LEU A 130 12.30 -2.72 -8.03
N ASN A 131 12.28 -3.94 -8.57
CA ASN A 131 12.65 -5.11 -7.78
C ASN A 131 14.17 -5.22 -7.60
N ALA A 132 14.69 -4.66 -6.52
CA ALA A 132 16.11 -4.66 -6.20
C ALA A 132 16.64 -6.10 -5.98
N GLY A 133 15.83 -6.98 -5.40
CA GLY A 133 16.19 -8.38 -5.14
C GLY A 133 16.32 -9.23 -6.42
N SER A 134 15.63 -8.87 -7.50
CA SER A 134 15.75 -9.50 -8.82
C SER A 134 16.91 -8.94 -9.63
N LEU A 135 17.15 -7.63 -9.50
CA LEU A 135 18.07 -6.88 -10.34
C LEU A 135 19.55 -7.20 -10.10
N LYS A 136 19.93 -7.74 -8.92
CA LYS A 136 21.33 -8.01 -8.53
C LYS A 136 22.29 -6.86 -8.91
N LEU A 137 21.81 -5.62 -8.83
CA LEU A 137 22.55 -4.41 -9.16
C LEU A 137 23.34 -3.92 -7.95
N PRO A 138 24.50 -3.25 -8.16
CA PRO A 138 25.15 -2.52 -7.08
C PRO A 138 24.24 -1.39 -6.59
N GLU A 139 24.37 -1.03 -5.32
CA GLU A 139 23.52 -0.04 -4.66
C GLU A 139 23.57 1.32 -5.38
N GLU A 140 24.75 1.72 -5.86
CA GLU A 140 24.94 2.95 -6.62
C GLU A 140 24.13 2.97 -7.92
N ALA A 141 24.00 1.83 -8.60
CA ALA A 141 23.18 1.74 -9.80
C ALA A 141 21.70 1.85 -9.47
N LEU A 142 21.23 1.23 -8.38
CA LEU A 142 19.86 1.39 -7.91
C LEU A 142 19.54 2.86 -7.57
N LEU A 143 20.44 3.55 -6.87
CA LEU A 143 20.29 4.98 -6.55
C LEU A 143 20.23 5.85 -7.81
N ARG A 144 21.00 5.53 -8.86
CA ARG A 144 20.92 6.24 -10.15
C ARG A 144 19.58 6.04 -10.83
N LEU A 145 19.01 4.83 -10.79
CA LEU A 145 17.68 4.55 -11.34
C LEU A 145 16.59 5.30 -10.58
N VAL A 146 16.64 5.28 -9.23
CA VAL A 146 15.71 6.03 -8.38
C VAL A 146 15.78 7.53 -8.69
N ARG A 147 16.98 8.10 -8.85
CA ARG A 147 17.15 9.51 -9.24
C ARG A 147 16.56 9.80 -10.61
N LEU A 148 16.75 8.92 -11.59
CA LEU A 148 16.19 9.08 -12.93
C LEU A 148 14.66 9.16 -12.88
N ILE A 149 14.01 8.20 -12.22
CA ILE A 149 12.54 8.16 -12.06
C ILE A 149 12.03 9.46 -11.40
N LYS A 150 12.65 9.86 -10.28
CA LYS A 150 12.27 11.08 -9.55
C LYS A 150 12.48 12.34 -10.37
N THR A 151 13.53 12.41 -11.18
CA THR A 151 13.80 13.57 -12.05
C THR A 151 12.76 13.69 -13.17
N SER A 152 12.22 12.56 -13.66
CA SER A 152 11.09 12.56 -14.59
C SER A 152 9.76 12.94 -13.93
N GLY A 153 9.70 13.10 -12.60
CA GLY A 153 8.51 13.51 -11.85
C GLY A 153 7.63 12.36 -11.37
N LEU A 154 8.14 11.13 -11.39
CA LEU A 154 7.45 9.94 -10.89
C LEU A 154 8.00 9.51 -9.52
N GLN A 155 7.21 8.77 -8.76
CA GLN A 155 7.67 8.14 -7.53
C GLN A 155 8.41 6.84 -7.84
N ALA A 156 9.49 6.58 -7.11
CA ALA A 156 10.24 5.34 -7.21
C ALA A 156 9.97 4.48 -5.97
N LYS A 157 9.50 3.25 -6.18
CA LYS A 157 9.22 2.28 -5.12
C LYS A 157 10.14 1.06 -5.27
N PRO A 158 11.33 1.08 -4.65
CA PRO A 158 12.21 -0.08 -4.65
C PRO A 158 11.63 -1.19 -3.78
N LEU A 159 11.45 -2.38 -4.36
CA LEU A 159 11.05 -3.59 -3.66
C LEU A 159 12.27 -4.41 -3.29
N PHE A 160 12.43 -4.66 -1.99
CA PHE A 160 13.46 -5.54 -1.45
C PHE A 160 12.81 -6.87 -1.09
N SER A 161 13.29 -7.94 -1.71
CA SER A 161 12.91 -9.29 -1.32
C SER A 161 14.02 -9.87 -0.45
N VAL A 162 13.67 -10.33 0.74
CA VAL A 162 14.56 -11.20 1.51
C VAL A 162 14.34 -12.62 0.98
N LYS A 163 15.31 -13.13 0.25
CA LYS A 163 15.33 -14.55 -0.15
C LYS A 163 16.14 -15.29 0.89
N PHE A 164 15.46 -16.17 1.64
CA PHE A 164 16.13 -17.19 2.44
C PHE A 164 16.24 -18.43 1.56
N ASP A 165 17.44 -18.98 1.40
CA ASP A 165 17.55 -20.32 0.87
C ASP A 165 17.05 -21.30 1.94
N SER A 166 16.51 -22.43 1.53
CA SER A 166 16.09 -23.47 2.49
C SER A 166 17.25 -23.95 3.37
N SER A 167 18.49 -23.78 2.89
CA SER A 167 19.73 -24.00 3.65
C SER A 167 20.02 -22.92 4.71
N ASP A 168 19.48 -21.71 4.54
CA ASP A 168 19.64 -20.62 5.52
C ASP A 168 18.67 -20.78 6.70
N ILE A 169 17.60 -21.57 6.51
CA ILE A 169 16.65 -21.92 7.55
C ILE A 169 17.18 -23.17 8.26
N PRO A 170 17.55 -23.09 9.55
CA PRO A 170 18.09 -24.24 10.27
C PRO A 170 17.07 -25.40 10.27
N PRO A 171 17.50 -26.64 9.93
CA PRO A 171 16.60 -27.76 9.62
C PRO A 171 15.82 -28.31 10.83
N SER A 172 16.26 -28.04 12.05
CA SER A 172 15.53 -28.41 13.27
C SER A 172 16.09 -27.71 14.51
N GLY A 173 15.23 -27.03 15.27
CA GLY A 173 15.43 -26.68 16.69
C GLY A 173 16.52 -25.67 17.04
N ASP A 174 17.58 -25.58 16.23
CA ASP A 174 18.70 -24.68 16.42
C ASP A 174 18.29 -23.29 15.96
N ARG A 175 17.70 -22.53 16.88
CA ARG A 175 17.57 -21.08 16.73
C ARG A 175 18.96 -20.52 16.50
N ALA A 176 19.12 -19.69 15.46
CA ALA A 176 20.35 -18.93 15.26
C ALA A 176 20.75 -18.24 16.58
N PHE A 177 22.04 -18.24 16.94
CA PHE A 177 22.52 -17.51 18.13
C PHE A 177 22.05 -16.05 18.05
N GLY A 178 21.17 -15.63 18.96
CA GLY A 178 20.52 -14.32 18.96
C GLY A 178 19.02 -14.30 18.56
N ALA A 179 18.47 -15.41 18.07
CA ALA A 179 17.04 -15.56 17.76
C ALA A 179 16.18 -15.94 18.99
N TYR A 180 16.71 -15.81 20.21
CA TYR A 180 15.90 -15.86 21.42
C TYR A 180 15.08 -14.58 21.54
N ILE A 181 13.94 -14.56 20.87
CA ILE A 181 12.86 -13.62 21.17
C ILE A 181 12.12 -14.25 22.34
N VAL A 182 12.17 -13.62 23.52
CA VAL A 182 11.27 -13.95 24.64
C VAL A 182 9.86 -13.99 24.06
N PRO A 183 9.06 -15.05 24.24
CA PRO A 183 7.67 -15.06 23.81
C PRO A 183 6.97 -13.87 24.48
N VAL A 184 6.85 -12.76 23.75
CA VAL A 184 6.12 -11.60 24.22
C VAL A 184 4.68 -12.07 24.27
N LYS A 185 4.03 -11.88 25.43
CA LYS A 185 2.59 -12.10 25.56
C LYS A 185 1.94 -11.40 24.36
N GLN A 186 1.20 -12.16 23.54
CA GLN A 186 0.49 -11.59 22.39
C GLN A 186 -0.52 -10.58 22.93
N ASN A 187 -0.09 -9.33 23.02
CA ASN A 187 -1.00 -8.22 23.09
C ASN A 187 -1.48 -8.04 21.64
N SER A 188 -2.74 -8.34 21.38
CA SER A 188 -3.38 -8.00 20.11
C SER A 188 -3.54 -6.48 20.08
N GLU A 189 -2.47 -5.78 19.73
CA GLU A 189 -2.53 -4.37 19.38
C GLU A 189 -3.06 -4.29 17.94
N ARG A 190 -4.10 -3.49 17.75
CA ARG A 190 -4.74 -3.30 16.45
C ARG A 190 -3.85 -2.32 15.67
N VAL A 191 -3.12 -2.82 14.68
CA VAL A 191 -2.24 -1.99 13.84
C VAL A 191 -2.97 -1.70 12.53
N GLU A 192 -3.63 -0.55 12.46
CA GLU A 192 -4.38 -0.09 11.27
C GLU A 192 -3.49 0.61 10.24
N ASP A 193 -2.31 0.99 10.70
CA ASP A 193 -1.32 1.86 10.09
C ASP A 193 -0.31 1.07 9.23
N VAL A 194 -0.49 -0.24 9.10
CA VAL A 194 0.28 -1.09 8.18
C VAL A 194 -0.19 -0.91 6.74
N ASN A 195 0.76 -0.65 5.84
CA ASN A 195 0.51 -0.62 4.40
C ASN A 195 0.41 -2.05 3.85
N LEU A 196 -0.66 -2.37 3.12
CA LEU A 196 -0.94 -3.71 2.65
C LEU A 196 -1.26 -3.72 1.16
N PHE A 197 -0.78 -4.76 0.48
CA PHE A 197 -1.11 -5.06 -0.90
C PHE A 197 -2.04 -6.27 -0.93
N VAL A 198 -3.24 -6.11 -1.49
CA VAL A 198 -4.30 -7.13 -1.48
C VAL A 198 -4.93 -7.30 -2.86
N ASP A 199 -5.64 -8.41 -3.03
CA ASP A 199 -6.51 -8.59 -4.17
C ASP A 199 -7.82 -7.78 -3.98
N HIS A 200 -8.47 -7.40 -5.08
CA HIS A 200 -9.72 -6.63 -5.03
C HIS A 200 -10.82 -7.31 -4.20
N SER A 201 -10.86 -8.64 -4.17
CA SER A 201 -11.83 -9.40 -3.36
C SER A 201 -11.63 -9.23 -1.85
N ASP A 202 -10.41 -8.90 -1.42
CA ASP A 202 -10.03 -8.90 -0.01
C ASP A 202 -10.09 -7.53 0.63
N VAL A 203 -10.27 -6.46 -0.15
CA VAL A 203 -10.32 -5.07 0.34
C VAL A 203 -11.38 -4.92 1.43
N MET A 204 -12.60 -5.42 1.20
CA MET A 204 -13.68 -5.32 2.21
C MET A 204 -13.35 -6.08 3.50
N ASN A 205 -12.73 -7.25 3.39
CA ASN A 205 -12.31 -8.02 4.55
C ASN A 205 -11.18 -7.31 5.30
N LEU A 206 -10.26 -6.69 4.58
CA LEU A 206 -9.17 -5.92 5.16
C LEU A 206 -9.70 -4.71 5.95
N GLU A 207 -10.65 -3.95 5.38
CA GLU A 207 -11.23 -2.80 6.09
C GLU A 207 -12.03 -3.23 7.32
N ARG A 208 -12.68 -4.39 7.28
CA ARG A 208 -13.29 -4.99 8.47
C ARG A 208 -12.25 -5.37 9.53
N LEU A 209 -11.07 -5.86 9.13
CA LEU A 209 -9.98 -6.19 10.06
C LEU A 209 -9.35 -4.95 10.68
N ARG A 210 -9.27 -3.85 9.92
CA ARG A 210 -8.95 -2.51 10.43
C ARG A 210 -10.12 -1.89 11.20
N GLY A 211 -11.14 -2.69 11.53
CA GLY A 211 -12.36 -2.38 12.27
C GLY A 211 -13.03 -1.08 11.90
N PHE A 212 -13.18 -0.89 10.59
CA PHE A 212 -14.01 0.15 10.00
C PHE A 212 -15.39 0.17 10.67
N ASN A 213 -15.64 1.23 11.45
CA ASN A 213 -16.89 1.44 12.15
C ASN A 213 -17.83 2.25 11.24
N MET A 214 -18.81 1.59 10.64
CA MET A 214 -19.80 2.19 9.71
C MET A 214 -20.69 3.29 10.32
N ARG A 215 -20.48 3.66 11.59
CA ARG A 215 -21.38 4.47 12.40
C ARG A 215 -21.06 5.97 12.41
N GLY A 216 -19.89 6.39 11.91
CA GLY A 216 -19.36 7.75 12.11
C GLY A 216 -19.53 8.75 10.97
N ARG A 217 -19.97 8.35 9.76
CA ARG A 217 -20.02 9.30 8.63
C ARG A 217 -21.34 10.07 8.54
N ASN A 218 -21.20 11.40 8.59
CA ASN A 218 -22.25 12.40 8.46
C ASN A 218 -23.17 12.18 7.24
N ASN A 219 -24.43 12.52 7.44
CA ASN A 219 -25.66 12.21 6.68
C ASN A 219 -25.75 12.69 5.20
N ASN A 220 -24.65 12.94 4.49
CA ASN A 220 -24.68 13.48 3.13
C ASN A 220 -24.14 12.55 2.02
N SER A 221 -23.79 11.29 2.33
CA SER A 221 -23.47 10.29 1.30
C SER A 221 -24.73 9.47 0.92
N PRO A 222 -25.13 9.41 -0.36
CA PRO A 222 -26.38 8.76 -0.77
C PRO A 222 -26.29 7.23 -0.76
N LEU A 223 -25.15 6.64 -0.40
CA LEU A 223 -24.90 5.20 -0.52
C LEU A 223 -25.33 4.37 0.69
N PHE A 224 -25.57 4.99 1.85
CA PHE A 224 -25.95 4.27 3.06
C PHE A 224 -27.09 4.99 3.80
N GLY A 225 -28.30 4.73 3.34
CA GLY A 225 -29.53 5.19 3.99
C GLY A 225 -29.68 4.61 5.39
N ILE A 226 -30.03 5.49 6.33
CA ILE A 226 -30.35 5.19 7.73
C ILE A 226 -31.48 4.15 7.76
N GLY A 227 -31.23 2.99 8.39
CA GLY A 227 -32.23 1.96 8.65
C GLY A 227 -31.86 0.53 8.29
N SER A 228 -30.65 0.28 7.78
CA SER A 228 -30.21 -1.08 7.49
C SER A 228 -29.87 -1.85 8.79
N PRO A 229 -30.56 -2.96 9.12
CA PRO A 229 -30.25 -3.77 10.30
C PRO A 229 -28.90 -4.49 10.18
N PHE A 230 -28.24 -4.43 9.02
CA PHE A 230 -26.93 -5.04 8.80
C PHE A 230 -25.77 -4.35 9.53
N PHE A 231 -25.97 -3.16 10.12
CA PHE A 231 -24.91 -2.38 10.80
C PHE A 231 -25.11 -2.23 12.32
N LEU A 232 -25.95 -3.07 12.93
CA LEU A 232 -26.31 -3.01 14.35
C LEU A 232 -25.88 -4.24 15.18
N MET A 233 -24.95 -5.06 14.67
CA MET A 233 -24.40 -6.22 15.39
C MET A 233 -22.89 -6.15 15.52
#